data_AF-A0A969Q4R9-F1
#
_entry.id   AF-A0A969Q4R9-F1
#
_cell.length_a   1.000
_cell.length_b   1.000
_cell.length_c   1.000
_cell.angle_alpha   90.00
_cell.angle_beta   90.00
_cell.angle_gamma   90.00
#
_symmetry.space_group_name_H-M   'P 1'
#
loop_
_entity.id
_entity.type
_entity.pdbx_description
1 polymer ?
#
loop_
_entity_poly.entity_id
_entity_poly.type
_entity_poly.pdbx_seq_one_letter_code
_entity_poly.pdbx_strand_id
1 'polypeptide(L)'
;MDELPDLQKRKLLSALCHVSTFLSWLVVPVAVPIVVLCVSDDPVVQENAKEAINYYISFVLFYVISGVLVFGLIGIPLLVLTIVADYVLPIMAIVHCLTNLSKPYHYPFIFRLV
;
A
#
# COMPACT_ATOMS: atom_id res chain seq x y z
N MET A 1 -6.79 1.67 -32.08
CA MET A 1 -7.39 1.21 -30.82
C MET A 1 -6.93 2.19 -29.76
N ASP A 2 -7.84 2.91 -29.11
CA ASP A 2 -7.48 3.92 -28.11
C ASP A 2 -6.92 3.22 -26.86
N GLU A 3 -5.59 3.15 -26.72
CA GLU A 3 -4.92 2.64 -25.51
C GLU A 3 -4.98 3.63 -24.33
N LEU A 4 -5.33 4.89 -24.62
CA LEU A 4 -5.34 5.97 -23.64
C LEU A 4 -6.30 5.73 -22.45
N PRO A 5 -7.55 5.24 -22.64
CA PRO A 5 -8.46 4.95 -21.54
C PRO A 5 -7.97 3.82 -20.63
N ASP A 6 -7.39 2.76 -21.20
CA ASP A 6 -6.86 1.61 -20.42
C ASP A 6 -5.66 2.04 -19.57
N LEU A 7 -4.80 2.88 -20.14
CA LEU A 7 -3.66 3.45 -19.43
C LEU A 7 -4.10 4.36 -18.26
N GLN A 8 -5.14 5.19 -18.48
CA GLN A 8 -5.73 6.01 -17.43
C GLN A 8 -6.38 5.16 -16.32
N LYS A 9 -7.10 4.10 -16.69
CA LYS A 9 -7.69 3.15 -15.74
C LYS A 9 -6.61 2.47 -14.89
N ARG A 10 -5.53 1.99 -15.50
CA ARG A 10 -4.38 1.40 -14.79
C ARG A 10 -3.79 2.39 -13.78
N LYS A 11 -3.52 3.62 -14.22
CA LYS A 11 -2.97 4.69 -13.39
C LYS A 11 -3.84 4.96 -12.17
N LEU A 12 -5.15 5.14 -12.40
CA LEU A 12 -6.11 5.45 -11.35
C LEU A 12 -6.23 4.31 -10.33
N LEU A 13 -6.46 3.08 -10.80
CA LEU A 13 -6.66 1.93 -9.91
C LEU A 13 -5.40 1.58 -9.11
N SER A 14 -4.22 1.65 -9.73
CA SER A 14 -2.95 1.38 -9.04
C SER A 14 -2.68 2.42 -7.95
N ALA A 15 -2.87 3.71 -8.25
CA ALA A 15 -2.70 4.77 -7.26
C ALA A 15 -3.76 4.68 -6.15
N LEU A 16 -5.01 4.35 -6.48
CA LEU A 16 -6.11 4.24 -5.52
C LEU A 16 -5.86 3.17 -4.45
N CYS A 17 -5.20 2.06 -4.81
CA CYS A 17 -4.79 1.04 -3.84
C CYS A 17 -3.94 1.63 -2.72
N HIS A 18 -2.95 2.47 -3.07
CA HIS A 18 -2.05 3.09 -2.12
C HIS A 18 -2.63 4.33 -1.44
N VAL A 19 -3.50 5.10 -2.11
CA VAL A 19 -4.24 6.22 -1.47
C VAL A 19 -5.16 5.72 -0.36
N SER A 20 -5.71 4.51 -0.51
CA SER A 20 -6.66 3.95 0.44
C SER A 20 -6.11 3.82 1.87
N THR A 21 -4.78 3.76 2.04
CA THR A 21 -4.11 3.72 3.35
C THR A 21 -4.39 4.97 4.19
N PHE A 22 -4.65 6.12 3.56
CA PHE A 22 -4.91 7.38 4.25
C PHE A 22 -6.39 7.63 4.59
N LEU A 23 -7.30 6.80 4.07
CA LEU A 23 -8.74 7.08 4.16
C LEU A 23 -9.39 6.59 5.47
N SER A 24 -8.80 5.59 6.12
CA SER A 24 -9.21 5.13 7.45
C SER A 24 -8.11 4.29 8.09
N TRP A 25 -8.22 4.02 9.39
CA TRP A 25 -7.25 3.16 10.08
C TRP A 25 -7.43 1.65 9.81
N LEU A 26 -8.66 1.20 9.54
CA LEU A 26 -8.99 -0.24 9.55
C LEU A 26 -9.49 -0.79 8.22
N VAL A 27 -10.68 -0.37 7.80
CA VAL A 27 -11.41 -1.10 6.75
C VAL A 27 -10.99 -0.68 5.35
N VAL A 28 -10.88 0.64 5.11
CA VAL A 28 -10.65 1.17 3.76
C VAL A 28 -9.29 0.78 3.16
N PRO A 29 -8.17 0.79 3.90
CA PRO A 29 -6.84 0.45 3.38
C PRO A 29 -6.72 -0.95 2.77
N VAL A 30 -7.55 -1.90 3.24
CA VAL A 30 -7.53 -3.29 2.75
C VAL A 30 -8.69 -3.57 1.81
N ALA A 31 -9.87 -3.02 2.07
CA ALA A 31 -11.05 -3.26 1.25
C ALA A 31 -10.89 -2.74 -0.19
N VAL A 32 -10.32 -1.54 -0.36
CA VAL A 32 -10.14 -0.94 -1.69
C VAL A 32 -9.19 -1.79 -2.56
N PRO A 33 -7.97 -2.14 -2.10
CA PRO A 33 -7.10 -3.06 -2.85
C PRO A 33 -7.72 -4.42 -3.12
N ILE A 34 -8.48 -5.01 -2.17
CA ILE A 34 -9.17 -6.29 -2.39
C ILE A 34 -10.19 -6.17 -3.53
N VAL A 35 -11.02 -5.12 -3.49
CA VAL A 35 -12.01 -4.89 -4.56
C VAL A 35 -11.29 -4.69 -5.90
N VAL A 36 -10.22 -3.89 -5.94
CA VAL A 36 -9.43 -3.67 -7.16
C VAL A 36 -8.81 -4.97 -7.67
N LEU A 37 -8.29 -5.82 -6.79
CA LEU A 37 -7.72 -7.13 -7.13
C LEU A 37 -8.77 -8.06 -7.74
N CYS A 38 -10.01 -8.03 -7.24
CA CYS A 38 -11.10 -8.88 -7.74
C CYS A 38 -11.70 -8.40 -9.07
N VAL A 39 -11.67 -7.09 -9.37
CA VAL A 39 -12.38 -6.51 -10.52
C VAL A 39 -11.48 -6.09 -11.68
N SER A 40 -10.15 -6.14 -11.50
CA SER A 40 -9.19 -5.76 -12.53
C SER A 40 -8.55 -6.99 -13.17
N ASP A 41 -8.51 -7.03 -14.50
CA ASP A 41 -7.76 -8.02 -15.28
C ASP A 41 -6.35 -7.53 -15.67
N ASP A 42 -5.95 -6.33 -15.23
CA ASP A 42 -4.64 -5.76 -15.54
C ASP A 42 -3.58 -6.26 -14.55
N PRO A 43 -2.54 -6.98 -15.00
CA PRO A 43 -1.54 -7.55 -14.10
C PRO A 43 -0.80 -6.51 -13.26
N VAL A 44 -0.55 -5.30 -13.80
CA VAL A 44 0.13 -4.24 -13.05
C VAL A 44 -0.76 -3.68 -11.96
N VAL A 45 -2.08 -3.58 -12.21
CA VAL A 45 -3.05 -3.17 -11.20
C VAL A 45 -3.16 -4.24 -10.11
N GLN A 46 -3.27 -5.52 -10.49
CA GLN A 46 -3.35 -6.63 -9.53
C GLN A 46 -2.11 -6.71 -8.63
N GLU A 47 -0.91 -6.52 -9.17
CA GLU A 47 0.32 -6.53 -8.37
C GLU A 47 0.39 -5.32 -7.41
N ASN A 48 -0.02 -4.11 -7.83
CA ASN A 48 -0.13 -2.98 -6.90
C ASN A 48 -1.18 -3.21 -5.80
N ALA A 49 -2.28 -3.87 -6.13
CA ALA A 49 -3.30 -4.22 -5.16
C ALA A 49 -2.78 -5.22 -4.12
N LYS A 50 -2.09 -6.28 -4.55
CA LYS A 50 -1.44 -7.24 -3.63
C LYS A 50 -0.39 -6.54 -2.74
N GLU A 51 0.43 -5.66 -3.32
CA GLU A 51 1.42 -4.90 -2.56
C GLU A 51 0.77 -3.99 -1.50
N ALA A 52 -0.34 -3.32 -1.82
CA ALA A 52 -1.08 -2.52 -0.84
C ALA A 52 -1.71 -3.37 0.28
N ILE A 53 -2.25 -4.56 -0.03
CA ILE A 53 -2.77 -5.51 0.98
C ILE A 53 -1.64 -5.97 1.90
N ASN A 54 -0.55 -6.46 1.31
CA ASN A 54 0.62 -6.96 2.02
C ASN A 54 1.28 -5.86 2.88
N TYR A 55 1.30 -4.62 2.38
CA TYR A 55 1.75 -3.44 3.11
C TYR A 55 0.89 -3.19 4.36
N TYR A 56 -0.44 -3.11 4.20
CA TYR A 56 -1.34 -2.86 5.32
C TYR A 56 -1.20 -3.92 6.43
N ILE A 57 -1.16 -5.20 6.05
CA ILE A 57 -0.96 -6.31 7.00
C ILE A 57 0.39 -6.16 7.74
N SER A 58 1.45 -5.87 7.00
CA SER A 58 2.80 -5.71 7.57
C SER A 58 2.88 -4.52 8.53
N PHE A 59 2.29 -3.38 8.17
CA PHE A 59 2.33 -2.17 8.99
C PHE A 59 1.46 -2.29 10.24
N VAL A 60 0.29 -2.92 10.16
CA VAL A 60 -0.51 -3.26 11.35
C VAL A 60 0.32 -4.11 12.32
N LEU A 61 1.04 -5.12 11.81
CA LEU A 61 1.93 -5.94 12.62
C LEU A 61 3.06 -5.10 13.24
N PHE A 62 3.70 -4.20 12.48
CA PHE A 62 4.74 -3.32 13.02
C PHE A 62 4.21 -2.39 14.11
N TYR A 63 3.01 -1.82 13.95
CA TYR A 63 2.37 -1.03 15.00
C TYR A 63 2.11 -1.84 16.27
N VAL A 64 1.63 -3.09 16.13
CA VAL A 64 1.39 -3.98 17.29
C VAL A 64 2.70 -4.31 18.00
N ILE A 65 3.74 -4.71 17.26
CA ILE A 65 5.06 -5.04 17.83
C ILE A 65 5.66 -3.82 18.53
N SER A 66 5.72 -2.68 17.85
CA SER A 66 6.26 -1.44 18.39
C SER A 66 5.46 -0.97 19.62
N GLY A 67 4.12 -1.12 19.60
CA GLY A 67 3.24 -0.80 20.72
C GLY A 67 3.49 -1.66 21.95
N VAL A 68 3.66 -2.97 21.80
CA VAL A 68 4.04 -3.87 22.90
C VAL A 68 5.43 -3.52 23.45
N LEU A 69 6.38 -3.18 22.57
CA LEU A 69 7.74 -2.82 22.98
C LEU A 69 7.83 -1.48 23.72
N VAL A 70 6.77 -0.66 23.75
CA VAL A 70 6.75 0.60 24.52
C VAL A 70 6.99 0.34 26.01
N PHE A 71 6.48 -0.77 26.56
CA PHE A 71 6.72 -1.14 27.95
C PHE A 71 8.20 -1.35 28.27
N GLY A 72 9.01 -1.68 27.27
CA GLY A 72 10.47 -1.79 27.36
C GLY A 72 11.23 -0.54 26.92
N LEU A 73 10.56 0.62 26.75
CA LEU A 73 11.06 1.90 26.26
C LEU A 73 11.60 1.92 24.81
N ILE A 74 12.07 0.79 24.26
CA ILE A 74 12.53 0.68 22.87
C ILE A 74 11.39 0.78 21.84
N GLY A 75 10.14 0.55 22.25
CA GLY A 75 9.00 0.69 21.36
C GLY A 75 8.69 2.12 20.94
N ILE A 76 9.08 3.12 21.75
CA ILE A 76 8.86 4.54 21.42
C ILE A 76 9.58 4.95 20.12
N PRO A 77 10.91 4.77 19.98
CA PRO A 77 11.59 5.09 18.72
C PRO A 77 11.10 4.23 17.55
N LEU A 78 10.74 2.97 17.80
CA LEU A 78 10.18 2.11 16.75
C LEU A 78 8.81 2.58 16.27
N LEU A 79 7.91 3.01 17.17
CA LEU A 79 6.62 3.58 16.81
C LEU A 79 6.78 4.86 15.98
N VAL A 80 7.70 5.75 16.37
CA VAL A 80 7.98 6.97 15.59
C VAL A 80 8.45 6.60 14.18
N LEU A 81 9.35 5.63 14.05
CA LEU A 81 9.82 5.15 12.76
C LEU A 81 8.70 4.52 11.93
N THR A 82 7.85 3.69 12.55
CA THR A 82 6.68 3.08 11.89
C THR A 82 5.74 4.17 11.39
N ILE A 83 5.39 5.17 12.19
CA ILE A 83 4.52 6.28 11.77
C ILE A 83 5.13 7.02 10.58
N VAL A 84 6.41 7.39 10.64
CA VAL A 84 7.06 8.11 9.53
C VAL A 84 7.01 7.28 8.24
N ALA A 85 7.33 5.98 8.33
CA ALA A 85 7.29 5.09 7.17
C ALA A 85 5.86 4.86 6.64
N ASP A 86 4.85 4.89 7.53
CA ASP A 86 3.43 4.74 7.22
C ASP A 86 2.89 5.90 6.35
N TYR A 87 3.47 7.10 6.50
CA TYR A 87 3.17 8.24 5.62
C TYR A 87 4.04 8.29 4.38
N VAL A 88 5.35 8.06 4.51
CA VAL A 88 6.30 8.27 3.40
C VAL A 88 6.17 7.20 2.32
N LEU A 89 6.07 5.93 2.69
CA LEU A 89 6.10 4.84 1.71
C LEU A 89 4.87 4.83 0.79
N PRO A 90 3.62 5.03 1.26
CA PRO A 90 2.47 5.06 0.37
C PRO A 90 2.49 6.28 -0.55
N ILE A 91 3.01 7.42 -0.10
CA ILE A 91 3.23 8.59 -0.98
C ILE A 91 4.19 8.23 -2.12
N MET A 92 5.30 7.53 -1.83
CA MET A 92 6.24 7.06 -2.85
C MET A 92 5.58 6.08 -3.83
N ALA A 93 4.73 5.17 -3.32
CA ALA A 93 3.98 4.21 -4.14
C ALA A 93 3.00 4.92 -5.08
N ILE A 94 2.27 5.94 -4.58
CA ILE A 94 1.37 6.77 -5.38
C ILE A 94 2.15 7.49 -6.47
N VAL A 95 3.23 8.20 -6.13
CA VAL A 95 4.06 8.93 -7.12
C VAL A 95 4.60 7.96 -8.18
N HIS A 96 5.04 6.77 -7.78
CA HIS A 96 5.49 5.74 -8.70
C HIS A 96 4.37 5.30 -9.66
N CYS A 97 3.17 5.03 -9.17
CA CYS A 97 2.03 4.64 -10.00
C CYS A 97 1.62 5.74 -10.99
N LEU A 98 1.81 7.01 -10.63
CA LEU A 98 1.48 8.16 -11.48
C LEU A 98 2.51 8.41 -12.59
N THR A 99 3.74 7.89 -12.43
CA THR A 99 4.89 8.15 -13.33
C THR A 99 5.36 6.91 -14.09
N ASN A 100 5.13 5.70 -13.57
CA ASN A 100 5.60 4.43 -14.11
C ASN A 100 4.44 3.44 -14.33
N LEU A 101 3.76 3.54 -15.48
CA LEU A 101 2.54 2.76 -15.73
C LEU A 101 2.81 1.31 -16.17
N SER A 102 4.05 0.96 -16.52
CA SER A 102 4.40 -0.40 -16.95
C SER A 102 4.87 -1.31 -15.82
N LYS A 103 5.13 -0.77 -14.61
CA LYS A 103 5.72 -1.52 -13.50
C LYS A 103 4.98 -1.26 -12.18
N PRO A 104 4.61 -2.31 -11.43
CA PRO A 104 4.05 -2.12 -10.10
C PRO A 104 5.08 -1.50 -9.14
N TYR A 105 4.59 -0.89 -8.06
CA TYR A 105 5.43 -0.49 -6.94
C TYR A 105 5.61 -1.66 -5.98
N HIS A 106 6.83 -1.85 -5.47
CA HIS A 106 7.11 -2.84 -4.43
C HIS A 106 7.58 -2.14 -3.16
N TYR A 107 6.83 -2.31 -2.08
CA TYR A 107 7.21 -1.75 -0.79
C TYR A 107 8.48 -2.43 -0.25
N PRO A 108 9.40 -1.66 0.34
CA PRO A 108 10.48 -2.22 1.11
C PRO A 108 9.96 -2.71 2.47
N PHE A 109 10.62 -3.71 3.05
CA PHE A 109 10.38 -4.16 4.43
C PHE A 109 8.95 -4.63 4.73
N ILE A 110 8.29 -5.32 3.79
CA ILE A 110 6.97 -5.93 4.01
C ILE A 110 7.00 -7.45 3.81
N PHE A 111 6.04 -8.14 4.40
CA PHE A 111 5.76 -9.54 4.12
C PHE A 111 4.82 -9.66 2.92
N ARG A 112 5.15 -10.52 1.94
CA ARG A 112 4.31 -10.80 0.77
C ARG A 112 3.55 -12.11 1.00
N LEU A 113 2.31 -12.01 1.46
CA LEU A 113 1.47 -13.12 1.88
C LEU A 113 0.40 -13.50 0.84
N VAL A 114 -0.03 -12.51 0.05
CA VAL A 114 -0.99 -12.63 -1.07
C VAL A 114 -0.28 -12.43 -2.39
#